data_AF-A0A2E1QD23-F1
#
_entry.id   AF-A0A2E1QD23-F1
#
_cell.length_a   1.000
_cell.length_b   1.000
_cell.length_c   1.000
_cell.angle_alpha   90.00
_cell.angle_beta   90.00
_cell.angle_gamma   90.00
#
_symmetry.space_group_name_H-M   'P 1'
#
loop_
_entity.id
_entity.type
_entity.pdbx_description
1 polymer ?
#
loop_
_entity_poly.entity_id
_entity_poly.type
_entity_poly.pdbx_seq_one_letter_code
_entity_poly.pdbx_strand_id
1 'polypeptide(L)'
;MNYKLSFQKSDTIGVLSSGLCMIHCLATPFFFVATVCSTTCCNTAPLWWQWLDYFFLVVSFIAVRYSNISTNSKLIKIGLWVSWLALSLFIFNIKFSWFYAHPNMKFIPAFTLIGLHLYNFKSCKSNLNDCC
;
A
#
# COMPACT_ATOMS: atom_id res chain seq x y z
N MET A 1 7.68 27.21 10.90
CA MET A 1 6.35 26.64 11.24
C MET A 1 5.66 26.19 9.95
N ASN A 2 6.02 25.01 9.41
CA ASN A 2 5.47 24.48 8.14
C ASN A 2 5.35 22.93 8.11
N TYR A 3 5.80 22.24 9.16
CA TYR A 3 5.90 20.79 9.18
C TYR A 3 4.53 20.09 9.28
N LYS A 4 3.56 20.70 9.98
CA LYS A 4 2.22 20.14 10.23
C LYS A 4 1.42 19.87 8.95
N LEU A 5 1.58 20.72 7.94
CA LEU A 5 0.92 20.57 6.64
C LEU A 5 1.57 19.46 5.80
N SER A 6 2.90 19.29 5.91
CA SER A 6 3.64 18.24 5.21
C SER A 6 3.25 16.84 5.71
N PHE A 7 3.02 16.69 7.01
CA PHE A 7 2.65 15.40 7.63
C PHE A 7 1.27 14.91 7.22
N GLN A 8 0.26 15.78 7.32
CA GLN A 8 -1.10 15.43 6.87
C GLN A 8 -1.10 15.08 5.39
N LYS A 9 -0.27 15.75 4.58
CA LYS A 9 -0.14 15.45 3.16
C LYS A 9 0.47 14.05 2.95
N SER A 10 1.53 13.68 3.67
CA SER A 10 2.16 12.35 3.56
C SER A 10 1.24 11.21 3.95
N ASP A 11 0.57 11.29 5.12
CA ASP A 11 -0.35 10.24 5.56
C ASP A 11 -1.57 10.13 4.63
N THR A 12 -2.08 11.26 4.13
CA THR A 12 -3.15 11.26 3.11
C THR A 12 -2.70 10.59 1.83
N ILE A 13 -1.48 10.87 1.34
CA ILE A 13 -0.90 10.22 0.15
C ILE A 13 -0.71 8.71 0.40
N GLY A 14 -0.30 8.30 1.60
CA GLY A 14 -0.17 6.91 2.00
C GLY A 14 -1.51 6.16 1.98
N VAL A 15 -2.56 6.76 2.55
CA VAL A 15 -3.93 6.22 2.50
C VAL A 15 -4.42 6.12 1.06
N LEU A 16 -4.23 7.18 0.26
CA LEU A 16 -4.73 7.24 -1.10
C LEU A 16 -4.02 6.23 -2.01
N SER A 17 -2.69 6.13 -1.91
CA SER A 17 -1.89 5.18 -2.69
C SER A 17 -2.22 3.74 -2.34
N SER A 18 -2.38 3.43 -1.05
CA SER A 18 -2.72 2.08 -0.60
C SER A 18 -4.17 1.72 -0.95
N GLY A 19 -5.09 2.68 -0.86
CA GLY A 19 -6.47 2.54 -1.29
C GLY A 19 -6.59 2.32 -2.80
N LEU A 20 -5.85 3.09 -3.62
CA LEU A 20 -5.78 2.89 -5.07
C LEU A 20 -5.21 1.52 -5.42
N CYS A 21 -4.16 1.07 -4.73
CA CYS A 21 -3.60 -0.27 -4.91
C CYS A 21 -4.66 -1.35 -4.62
N MET A 22 -5.44 -1.19 -3.56
CA MET A 22 -6.50 -2.13 -3.20
C MET A 22 -7.64 -2.14 -4.22
N ILE A 23 -8.15 -0.97 -4.62
CA ILE A 23 -9.20 -0.84 -5.64
C ILE A 23 -8.72 -1.42 -6.97
N HIS A 24 -7.49 -1.13 -7.38
CA HIS A 24 -6.86 -1.68 -8.56
C HIS A 24 -6.81 -3.22 -8.52
N CYS A 25 -6.40 -3.78 -7.38
CA CYS A 25 -6.35 -5.23 -7.18
C CYS A 25 -7.73 -5.90 -7.26
N LEU A 26 -8.79 -5.24 -6.75
CA LEU A 26 -10.18 -5.72 -6.85
C LEU A 26 -10.77 -5.56 -8.26
N ALA A 27 -10.40 -4.47 -8.95
CA ALA A 27 -10.88 -4.16 -10.29
C ALA A 27 -10.23 -5.06 -11.35
N THR A 28 -8.99 -5.48 -11.16
CA THR A 28 -8.24 -6.30 -12.14
C THR A 28 -8.98 -7.56 -12.60
N PRO A 29 -9.51 -8.43 -11.71
CA PRO A 29 -10.33 -9.56 -12.17
C PRO A 29 -11.61 -9.07 -12.85
N PHE A 30 -12.27 -8.02 -12.36
CA PHE A 30 -13.52 -7.54 -12.99
C PHE A 30 -13.33 -7.03 -14.43
N PHE A 31 -12.24 -6.29 -14.69
CA PHE A 31 -11.95 -5.75 -16.03
C PHE A 31 -11.34 -6.78 -16.99
N PHE A 32 -10.53 -7.72 -16.49
CA PHE A 32 -9.73 -8.62 -17.36
C PHE A 32 -10.17 -10.09 -17.33
N VAL A 33 -11.17 -10.47 -16.53
CA VAL A 33 -11.84 -11.80 -16.63
C VAL A 33 -12.70 -11.90 -17.88
N ALA A 34 -13.22 -10.79 -18.40
CA ALA A 34 -14.12 -10.81 -19.56
C ALA A 34 -13.40 -10.99 -20.93
N THR A 35 -12.07 -10.81 -21.00
CA THR A 35 -11.40 -10.60 -22.31
C THR A 35 -10.51 -11.77 -22.79
N VAL A 36 -10.24 -12.81 -22.00
CA VAL A 36 -9.17 -13.78 -22.37
C VAL A 36 -9.43 -15.24 -21.93
N CYS A 37 -10.62 -15.78 -22.17
CA CYS A 37 -10.88 -17.22 -22.05
C CYS A 37 -10.77 -17.92 -23.41
N SER A 38 -9.57 -17.91 -24.00
CA SER A 38 -9.25 -18.72 -25.18
C SER A 38 -7.84 -19.29 -25.01
N THR A 39 -7.76 -20.63 -24.88
CA THR A 39 -6.56 -21.47 -25.01
C THR A 39 -5.40 -21.21 -24.03
N THR A 40 -5.32 -22.08 -23.02
CA THR A 40 -4.17 -22.34 -22.12
C THR A 40 -3.57 -21.11 -21.40
N CYS A 41 -3.83 -21.03 -20.09
CA CYS A 41 -3.20 -20.12 -19.11
C CYS A 41 -3.84 -18.72 -19.03
N CYS A 42 -4.96 -18.67 -18.32
CA CYS A 42 -5.55 -17.44 -17.82
C CYS A 42 -4.53 -16.66 -16.97
N ASN A 43 -4.65 -15.33 -17.01
CA ASN A 43 -4.29 -14.39 -15.94
C ASN A 43 -2.95 -13.65 -16.01
N THR A 44 -2.74 -12.86 -17.06
CA THR A 44 -1.89 -11.66 -16.94
C THR A 44 -2.61 -10.45 -17.50
N ALA A 45 -3.04 -9.54 -16.62
CA ALA A 45 -3.45 -8.19 -17.02
C ALA A 45 -2.37 -7.56 -17.92
N PRO A 46 -2.72 -6.66 -18.86
CA PRO A 46 -1.75 -6.05 -19.76
C PRO A 46 -0.62 -5.38 -18.97
N LEU A 47 0.59 -5.37 -19.54
CA LEU A 47 1.81 -4.95 -18.84
C LEU A 47 1.65 -3.57 -18.17
N TRP A 48 1.06 -2.59 -18.86
CA TRP A 48 0.83 -1.25 -18.30
C TRP A 48 -0.04 -1.26 -17.03
N TRP A 49 -1.03 -2.16 -16.96
CA TRP A 49 -1.87 -2.34 -15.77
C TRP A 49 -1.07 -2.93 -14.61
N GLN A 50 -0.18 -3.90 -14.87
CA GLN A 50 0.71 -4.44 -13.84
C GLN A 50 1.74 -3.40 -13.34
N TRP A 51 2.16 -2.46 -14.19
CA TRP A 51 3.09 -1.40 -13.81
C TRP A 51 2.51 -0.45 -12.74
N LEU A 52 1.18 -0.32 -12.67
CA LEU A 52 0.52 0.50 -11.64
C LEU A 52 0.75 -0.04 -10.22
N ASP A 53 0.81 -1.36 -10.03
CA ASP A 53 1.11 -1.95 -8.72
C ASP A 53 2.47 -1.49 -8.19
N TYR A 54 3.49 -1.47 -9.05
CA TYR A 54 4.82 -0.98 -8.69
C TYR A 54 4.83 0.53 -8.43
N PHE A 55 4.08 1.30 -9.22
CA PHE A 55 3.94 2.74 -9.00
C PHE A 55 3.33 3.03 -7.61
N PHE A 56 2.25 2.36 -7.24
CA PHE A 56 1.63 2.51 -5.92
C PHE A 56 2.55 2.02 -4.79
N LEU A 57 3.35 0.99 -5.02
CA LEU A 57 4.35 0.52 -4.05
C LEU A 57 5.44 1.56 -3.79
N VAL A 58 5.93 2.24 -4.84
CA VAL A 58 6.92 3.32 -4.71
C VAL A 58 6.33 4.55 -4.01
N VAL A 59 5.11 4.95 -4.35
CA VAL A 59 4.44 6.09 -3.70
C VAL A 59 4.17 5.80 -2.23
N SER A 60 3.68 4.60 -1.90
CA SER A 60 3.47 4.18 -0.50
C SER A 60 4.79 4.10 0.28
N PHE A 61 5.90 3.68 -0.34
CA PHE A 61 7.22 3.71 0.29
C PHE A 61 7.62 5.11 0.74
N ILE A 62 7.45 6.10 -0.16
CA ILE A 62 7.75 7.50 0.15
C ILE A 62 6.88 7.98 1.31
N ALA A 63 5.57 7.70 1.27
CA ALA A 63 4.64 8.05 2.35
C ALA A 63 5.04 7.43 3.69
N VAL A 64 5.37 6.13 3.72
CA VAL A 64 5.86 5.43 4.92
C VAL A 64 7.14 6.05 5.45
N ARG A 65 8.09 6.40 4.57
CA ARG A 65 9.36 7.00 4.98
C ARG A 65 9.16 8.35 5.67
N TYR A 66 8.29 9.19 5.11
CA TYR A 66 7.96 10.48 5.70
C TYR A 66 7.18 10.31 7.02
N SER A 67 6.20 9.40 7.08
CA SER A 67 5.45 9.11 8.31
C SER A 67 6.34 8.52 9.43
N ASN A 68 7.38 7.76 9.06
CA ASN A 68 8.35 7.17 10.00
C ASN A 68 9.27 8.23 10.65
N ILE A 69 9.56 9.31 9.94
CA ILE A 69 10.36 10.43 10.46
C ILE A 69 9.50 11.30 11.39
N SER A 70 8.22 11.50 11.06
CA SER A 70 7.33 12.42 11.78
C SER A 70 6.64 11.85 13.02
N THR A 71 6.45 10.53 13.10
CA THR A 71 5.86 9.91 14.29
C THR A 71 6.91 9.72 15.39
N ASN A 72 6.57 9.95 16.65
CA ASN A 72 7.44 9.62 17.78
C ASN A 72 7.26 8.14 18.21
N SER A 73 6.05 7.60 18.00
CA SER A 73 5.68 6.27 18.46
C SER A 73 6.41 5.15 17.71
N LYS A 74 7.24 4.37 18.43
CA LYS A 74 7.98 3.24 17.84
C LYS A 74 7.06 2.15 17.26
N LEU A 75 5.87 1.95 17.84
CA LEU A 75 4.91 0.95 17.38
C LEU A 75 4.36 1.26 15.98
N ILE A 76 4.01 2.52 15.70
CA ILE A 76 3.50 2.92 14.38
C ILE A 76 4.61 2.81 13.33
N LYS A 77 5.86 3.20 13.67
CA LYS A 77 7.03 3.04 12.80
C LYS A 77 7.22 1.60 12.34
N ILE A 78 7.25 0.68 13.31
CA ILE A 78 7.42 -0.75 13.06
C ILE A 78 6.23 -1.27 12.24
N GLY A 79 5.00 -0.92 12.62
CA GLY A 79 3.79 -1.35 11.91
C GLY A 79 3.78 -0.92 10.44
N LEU A 80 4.13 0.34 10.15
CA LEU A 80 4.15 0.87 8.79
C LEU A 80 5.19 0.14 7.92
N TRP A 81 6.41 -0.03 8.44
CA TRP A 81 7.47 -0.74 7.72
C TRP A 81 7.17 -2.22 7.51
N VAL A 82 6.70 -2.92 8.54
CA VAL A 82 6.34 -4.35 8.44
C VAL A 82 5.21 -4.55 7.43
N SER A 83 4.18 -3.70 7.47
CA SER A 83 3.06 -3.80 6.53
C SER A 83 3.49 -3.48 5.09
N TRP A 84 4.37 -2.49 4.90
CA TRP A 84 4.90 -2.18 3.58
C TRP A 84 5.79 -3.30 3.02
N LEU A 85 6.66 -3.88 3.86
CA LEU A 85 7.48 -5.04 3.48
C LEU A 85 6.62 -6.25 3.14
N ALA A 86 5.57 -6.53 3.92
CA ALA A 86 4.64 -7.60 3.61
C ALA A 86 3.95 -7.35 2.25
N LEU A 87 3.44 -6.15 2.01
CA LEU A 87 2.80 -5.79 0.73
C LEU A 87 3.76 -5.97 -0.45
N SER A 88 5.00 -5.48 -0.31
CA SER A 88 6.00 -5.59 -1.38
C SER A 88 6.37 -7.05 -1.65
N LEU A 89 6.55 -7.86 -0.61
CA LEU A 89 6.79 -9.30 -0.75
C LEU A 89 5.66 -10.00 -1.51
N PHE A 90 4.39 -9.71 -1.21
CA PHE A 90 3.28 -10.32 -1.95
C PHE A 90 3.23 -9.88 -3.42
N ILE A 91 3.50 -8.60 -3.72
CA ILE A 91 3.53 -8.10 -5.10
C ILE A 91 4.66 -8.76 -5.90
N PHE A 92 5.87 -8.87 -5.32
CA PHE A 92 6.97 -9.57 -5.97
C PHE A 92 6.74 -11.08 -6.07
N ASN A 93 6.13 -11.69 -5.07
CA ASN A 93 5.80 -13.11 -5.06
C ASN A 93 4.86 -13.48 -6.23
N ILE A 94 3.87 -12.64 -6.54
CA ILE A 94 3.00 -12.83 -7.71
C ILE A 94 3.79 -12.76 -9.03
N LYS A 95 4.80 -11.89 -9.12
CA LYS A 95 5.62 -11.73 -10.34
C LYS A 95 6.61 -12.88 -10.55
N PHE A 96 7.31 -13.28 -9.49
CA PHE A 96 8.38 -14.28 -9.55
C PHE A 96 7.89 -15.70 -9.23
N SER A 97 6.66 -15.86 -8.75
CA SER A 97 6.06 -17.13 -8.30
C SER A 97 6.96 -17.89 -7.31
N TRP A 98 7.64 -17.17 -6.40
CA TRP A 98 8.58 -17.79 -5.46
C TRP A 98 7.93 -18.82 -4.54
N PHE A 99 6.67 -18.61 -4.17
CA PHE A 99 5.90 -19.53 -3.33
C PHE A 99 4.43 -19.51 -3.77
N TYR A 100 3.71 -20.61 -3.55
CA TYR A 100 2.27 -20.69 -3.82
C TYR A 100 1.50 -19.89 -2.77
N ALA A 101 1.29 -18.60 -3.03
CA ALA A 101 0.48 -17.72 -2.19
C ALA A 101 -0.82 -17.38 -2.90
N HIS A 102 -1.93 -17.35 -2.16
CA HIS A 102 -3.21 -16.96 -2.73
C HIS A 102 -3.15 -15.47 -3.14
N PRO A 103 -3.61 -15.09 -4.34
CA PRO A 103 -3.53 -13.71 -4.84
C PRO A 103 -4.29 -12.67 -3.99
N ASN A 104 -5.09 -13.12 -3.01
CA ASN A 104 -5.85 -12.27 -2.09
C ASN A 104 -5.03 -11.89 -0.85
N MET A 105 -3.88 -12.52 -0.59
CA MET A 105 -3.10 -12.25 0.61
C MET A 105 -2.53 -10.83 0.65
N LYS A 106 -2.35 -10.18 -0.52
CA LYS A 106 -1.93 -8.77 -0.63
C LYS A 106 -2.92 -7.76 -0.04
N PHE A 107 -4.20 -8.12 0.11
CA PHE A 107 -5.21 -7.22 0.69
C PHE A 107 -5.00 -6.98 2.18
N ILE A 108 -4.48 -7.96 2.90
CA ILE A 108 -4.21 -7.88 4.33
C ILE A 108 -3.22 -6.74 4.64
N PRO A 109 -1.98 -6.75 4.11
CA PRO A 109 -1.03 -5.69 4.38
C PRO A 109 -1.45 -4.35 3.79
N ALA A 110 -2.19 -4.32 2.67
CA ALA A 110 -2.74 -3.07 2.12
C ALA A 110 -3.73 -2.41 3.09
N PHE A 111 -4.67 -3.18 3.65
CA PHE A 111 -5.64 -2.68 4.62
C PHE A 111 -4.96 -2.24 5.93
N THR A 112 -3.99 -3.01 6.40
CA THR A 112 -3.19 -2.64 7.57
C THR A 112 -2.42 -1.33 7.35
N LEU A 113 -1.82 -1.13 6.17
CA LEU A 113 -1.11 0.12 5.85
C LEU A 113 -2.04 1.33 5.87
N ILE A 114 -3.24 1.20 5.26
CA ILE A 114 -4.28 2.24 5.29
C ILE A 114 -4.67 2.57 6.73
N GLY A 115 -4.96 1.55 7.54
CA GLY A 115 -5.35 1.70 8.94
C GLY A 115 -4.26 2.39 9.77
N LEU A 116 -2.99 2.03 9.55
CA LEU A 116 -1.86 2.64 10.26
C LEU A 116 -1.65 4.10 9.89
N HIS A 117 -1.77 4.47 8.61
CA HIS A 117 -1.70 5.88 8.20
C HIS A 117 -2.87 6.70 8.78
N LEU A 118 -4.09 6.15 8.78
CA LEU A 118 -5.25 6.80 9.40
C LEU A 118 -5.08 6.95 10.93
N TYR A 119 -4.52 5.93 11.58
CA TYR A 119 -4.25 5.96 13.01
C TYR A 119 -3.19 7.02 13.35
N ASN A 120 -2.08 7.06 12.60
CA ASN A 120 -1.04 8.09 12.76
C ASN A 120 -1.62 9.49 12.57
N PHE A 121 -2.44 9.67 11.53
CA PHE A 121 -3.13 10.93 11.26
C PHE A 121 -4.04 11.38 12.42
N LYS A 122 -4.82 10.45 12.99
CA LYS A 122 -5.73 10.74 14.11
C LYS A 122 -4.98 11.03 15.40
N SER A 123 -3.97 10.23 15.74
CA SER A 123 -3.11 10.46 16.92
C SER A 123 -2.43 11.83 16.83
N CYS A 124 -1.91 12.19 15.66
CA CYS A 124 -1.28 13.49 15.48
C CYS A 124 -2.23 14.69 15.51
N LYS A 125 -3.51 14.49 15.18
CA LYS A 125 -4.54 15.53 15.35
C LYS A 125 -4.93 15.71 16.82
N SER A 126 -4.90 14.63 17.61
CA SER A 126 -5.36 14.61 19.00
C SER A 126 -4.27 14.99 20.01
N ASN A 127 -3.02 14.57 19.79
CA ASN A 127 -1.91 14.80 20.71
C ASN A 127 -0.74 15.45 19.98
N LEU A 128 -0.53 16.74 20.24
CA LEU A 128 0.54 17.51 19.60
C LEU A 128 1.95 17.01 19.98
N ASN A 129 2.07 16.29 21.10
CA ASN A 129 3.33 15.77 21.64
C ASN A 129 3.79 14.47 20.94
N ASP A 130 2.89 13.79 20.22
CA ASP A 130 3.17 12.52 19.54
C ASP A 130 3.76 12.74 18.13
N CYS A 131 3.77 13.99 17.65
CA CYS A 131 4.31 14.40 16.36
C CYS A 131 5.59 15.21 16.54
N CYS A 132 6.60 14.92 15.71
CA CYS A 132 7.87 15.65 15.68
C CYS A 132 8.08 16.30 14.32
#